data_AF-A0A8H4F2Y2-F1
#
_entry.id   AF-A0A8H4F2Y2-F1
#
_cell.length_a   1.000
_cell.length_b   1.000
_cell.length_c   1.000
_cell.angle_alpha   90.00
_cell.angle_beta   90.00
_cell.angle_gamma   90.00
#
_symmetry.space_group_name_H-M   'P 1'
#
loop_
_entity.id
_entity.type
_entity.pdbx_description
1 polymer ?
#
loop_
_entity_poly.entity_id
_entity_poly.type
_entity_poly.pdbx_seq_one_letter_code
_entity_poly.pdbx_strand_id
1 'polypeptide(L)'
;MLKPPSYAKIQKPLLHPPTYIAYKNIRFLITDTPCINNMSRYIKEFERWNVTDVVRCCEATYSQTLLNQHGIQVHDWTFSDGAPPPKCVIDEWLDLIEVRFKHSDKDTDDHFYNVLDKQQQPCIAAHCVAGLGRAPVLVAIALIEEGMEPLDSIAFIRSLRKGSINNRQLKYLENYKRRKRSSVSCCIS
;
A
#
# COMPACT_ATOMS: atom_id res chain seq x y z
N MET A 1 -23.27 -46.00 4.38
CA MET A 1 -23.09 -44.55 4.48
C MET A 1 -21.61 -44.23 4.29
N LEU A 2 -21.22 -43.68 3.15
CA LEU A 2 -19.84 -43.26 2.89
C LEU A 2 -19.62 -41.89 3.55
N LYS A 3 -18.63 -41.76 4.43
CA LYS A 3 -18.21 -40.45 4.96
C LYS A 3 -17.70 -39.60 3.78
N PRO A 4 -18.07 -38.30 3.69
CA PRO A 4 -17.52 -37.44 2.66
C PRO A 4 -15.99 -37.31 2.85
N PRO A 5 -15.21 -37.19 1.76
CA PRO A 5 -13.78 -37.01 1.87
C PRO A 5 -13.51 -35.67 2.58
N SER A 6 -12.84 -35.75 3.74
CA SER A 6 -12.31 -34.59 4.45
C SER A 6 -11.15 -33.99 3.66
N TYR A 7 -11.48 -33.17 2.67
CA TYR A 7 -10.56 -32.22 2.04
C TYR A 7 -10.87 -30.82 2.54
N ALA A 8 -10.90 -30.64 3.87
CA ALA A 8 -10.59 -29.33 4.42
C ALA A 8 -9.10 -29.10 4.13
N LYS A 9 -8.79 -28.50 2.96
CA LYS A 9 -7.43 -28.08 2.61
C LYS A 9 -6.94 -27.23 3.78
N ILE A 10 -6.00 -27.75 4.56
CA ILE A 10 -5.28 -26.97 5.58
C ILE A 10 -4.46 -25.94 4.80
N GLN A 11 -5.05 -24.78 4.54
CA GLN A 11 -4.39 -23.76 3.75
C GLN A 11 -3.36 -23.07 4.67
N LYS A 12 -2.07 -23.26 4.35
CA LYS A 12 -0.92 -22.77 5.14
C LYS A 12 -1.09 -21.30 5.49
N PRO A 13 -0.76 -20.86 6.72
CA PRO A 13 -0.85 -19.44 7.09
C PRO A 13 0.00 -18.58 6.14
N LEU A 14 -0.39 -17.30 5.96
CA LEU A 14 0.46 -16.33 5.27
C LEU A 14 1.81 -16.29 5.98
N LEU A 15 2.90 -16.23 5.20
CA LEU A 15 4.25 -16.30 5.76
C LEU A 15 4.49 -15.14 6.73
N HIS A 16 4.06 -13.93 6.34
CA HIS A 16 3.95 -12.78 7.22
C HIS A 16 2.51 -12.25 7.22
N PRO A 17 1.99 -11.81 8.38
CA PRO A 17 0.69 -11.15 8.43
C PRO A 17 0.72 -9.83 7.63
N PRO A 18 -0.41 -9.44 7.01
CA PRO A 18 -0.59 -8.09 6.49
C PRO A 18 -0.34 -7.05 7.57
N THR A 19 0.38 -5.99 7.23
CA THR A 19 0.69 -4.88 8.15
C THR A 19 -0.11 -3.67 7.75
N TYR A 20 -1.12 -3.34 8.55
CA TYR A 20 -1.91 -2.12 8.37
C TYR A 20 -1.18 -0.93 8.99
N ILE A 21 -1.09 0.17 8.26
CA ILE A 21 -0.40 1.39 8.65
C ILE A 21 -1.33 2.57 8.39
N ALA A 22 -1.70 3.30 9.44
CA ALA A 22 -2.51 4.50 9.35
C ALA A 22 -1.77 5.68 9.97
N TYR A 23 -1.78 6.80 9.28
CA TYR A 23 -1.22 8.06 9.76
C TYR A 23 -2.01 9.21 9.17
N LYS A 24 -2.57 10.07 10.04
CA LYS A 24 -3.54 11.10 9.62
C LYS A 24 -4.66 10.48 8.77
N ASN A 25 -4.77 10.90 7.52
CA ASN A 25 -5.86 10.54 6.60
C ASN A 25 -5.47 9.39 5.66
N ILE A 26 -4.18 9.01 5.61
CA ILE A 26 -3.66 7.99 4.70
C ILE A 26 -3.58 6.63 5.38
N ARG A 27 -3.88 5.58 4.59
CA ARG A 27 -3.93 4.18 5.06
C ARG A 27 -3.30 3.25 4.06
N PHE A 28 -2.46 2.36 4.56
CA PHE A 28 -1.76 1.37 3.74
C PHE A 28 -1.85 -0.03 4.32
N LEU A 29 -1.77 -1.02 3.45
CA LEU A 29 -1.64 -2.42 3.80
C LEU A 29 -0.40 -3.03 3.15
N ILE A 30 0.66 -3.25 3.93
CA ILE A 30 1.85 -3.94 3.43
C ILE A 30 1.63 -5.44 3.49
N THR A 31 1.82 -6.11 2.36
CA THR A 31 1.61 -7.56 2.23
C THR A 31 2.79 -8.29 1.61
N ASP A 32 2.83 -9.61 1.78
CA ASP A 32 3.66 -10.50 0.95
C ASP A 32 3.01 -10.66 -0.44
N THR A 33 3.78 -11.04 -1.47
CA THR A 33 3.25 -11.28 -2.81
C THR A 33 2.18 -12.37 -2.76
N PRO A 34 0.97 -12.09 -3.27
CA PRO A 34 0.01 -13.12 -3.57
C PRO A 34 0.55 -14.12 -4.61
N CYS A 35 0.02 -15.33 -4.58
CA CYS A 35 0.13 -16.31 -5.65
C CYS A 35 -1.24 -16.91 -5.94
N ILE A 36 -1.38 -17.64 -7.04
CA ILE A 36 -2.67 -18.20 -7.46
C ILE A 36 -3.33 -19.07 -6.36
N ASN A 37 -2.53 -19.75 -5.54
CA ASN A 37 -3.01 -20.65 -4.50
C ASN A 37 -3.54 -19.94 -3.25
N ASN A 38 -3.15 -18.67 -3.01
CA ASN A 38 -3.55 -17.91 -1.83
C ASN A 38 -4.30 -16.61 -2.17
N MET A 39 -4.50 -16.29 -3.46
CA MET A 39 -5.15 -15.05 -3.92
C MET A 39 -6.52 -14.81 -3.29
N SER A 40 -7.34 -15.85 -3.15
CA SER A 40 -8.67 -15.74 -2.53
C SER A 40 -8.63 -15.30 -1.06
N ARG A 41 -7.53 -15.54 -0.35
CA ARG A 41 -7.32 -15.03 1.01
C ARG A 41 -6.93 -13.56 0.99
N TYR A 42 -6.07 -13.18 0.06
CA TYR A 42 -5.69 -11.78 -0.11
C TYR A 42 -6.88 -10.92 -0.48
N ILE A 43 -7.77 -11.39 -1.35
CA ILE A 43 -9.02 -10.71 -1.67
C ILE A 43 -9.87 -10.48 -0.42
N LYS A 44 -10.03 -11.49 0.45
CA LYS A 44 -10.76 -11.31 1.71
C LYS A 44 -10.10 -10.29 2.64
N GLU A 45 -8.77 -10.29 2.74
CA GLU A 45 -8.06 -9.28 3.51
C GLU A 45 -8.19 -7.88 2.87
N PHE A 46 -8.12 -7.79 1.55
CA PHE A 46 -8.29 -6.54 0.81
C PHE A 46 -9.70 -5.97 0.99
N GLU A 47 -10.74 -6.79 0.88
CA GLU A 47 -12.12 -6.41 1.19
C GLU A 47 -12.27 -5.98 2.65
N ARG A 48 -11.68 -6.72 3.59
CA ARG A 48 -11.71 -6.39 5.03
C ARG A 48 -11.11 -5.03 5.35
N TRP A 49 -10.02 -4.66 4.66
CA TRP A 49 -9.33 -3.40 4.87
C TRP A 49 -9.73 -2.31 3.88
N ASN A 50 -10.78 -2.55 3.08
CA ASN A 50 -11.25 -1.65 2.03
C ASN A 50 -10.13 -1.18 1.09
N VAL A 51 -9.32 -2.13 0.64
CA VAL A 51 -8.24 -1.87 -0.31
C VAL A 51 -8.84 -1.55 -1.67
N THR A 52 -8.56 -0.37 -2.20
CA THR A 52 -9.02 0.06 -3.53
C THR A 52 -7.94 -0.10 -4.59
N ASP A 53 -6.67 -0.14 -4.17
CA ASP A 53 -5.52 -0.19 -5.07
C ASP A 53 -4.44 -1.13 -4.51
N VAL A 54 -3.78 -1.88 -5.40
CA VAL A 54 -2.63 -2.74 -5.09
C VAL A 54 -1.44 -2.28 -5.91
N VAL A 55 -0.38 -1.83 -5.24
CA VAL A 55 0.90 -1.46 -5.84
C VAL A 55 1.87 -2.63 -5.79
N ARG A 56 2.33 -3.09 -6.95
CA ARG A 56 3.31 -4.16 -7.11
C ARG A 56 4.69 -3.54 -7.36
N CYS A 57 5.56 -3.61 -6.37
CA CYS A 57 6.91 -3.03 -6.43
C CYS A 57 7.95 -3.97 -7.07
N CYS A 58 7.55 -5.17 -7.48
CA CYS A 58 8.38 -6.17 -8.13
C CYS A 58 7.66 -6.80 -9.31
N GLU A 59 8.38 -7.63 -10.07
CA GLU A 59 7.81 -8.37 -11.19
C GLU A 59 6.56 -9.14 -10.78
N ALA A 60 5.54 -9.04 -11.63
CA ALA A 60 4.24 -9.65 -11.40
C ALA A 60 4.33 -11.17 -11.52
N THR A 61 3.88 -11.88 -10.49
CA THR A 61 3.82 -13.35 -10.45
C THR A 61 2.39 -13.88 -10.60
N TYR A 62 1.41 -12.99 -10.74
CA TYR A 62 -0.01 -13.31 -10.87
C TYR A 62 -0.73 -12.28 -11.74
N SER A 63 -1.86 -12.67 -12.34
CA SER A 63 -2.69 -11.77 -13.16
C SER A 63 -3.51 -10.80 -12.30
N GLN A 64 -3.59 -9.56 -12.73
CA GLN A 64 -4.45 -8.53 -12.11
C GLN A 64 -5.95 -8.76 -12.31
N THR A 65 -6.35 -9.63 -13.24
CA THR A 65 -7.76 -9.82 -13.64
C THR A 65 -8.70 -10.04 -12.45
N LEU A 66 -8.32 -10.91 -11.51
CA LEU A 66 -9.18 -11.24 -10.38
C LEU A 66 -9.28 -10.07 -9.37
N LEU A 67 -8.21 -9.29 -9.18
CA LEU A 67 -8.26 -8.09 -8.35
C LEU A 67 -9.17 -7.03 -8.99
N ASN A 68 -9.02 -6.81 -10.30
CA ASN A 68 -9.86 -5.88 -11.04
C ASN A 68 -11.35 -6.27 -11.00
N GLN A 69 -11.66 -7.58 -11.04
CA GLN A 69 -13.04 -8.08 -10.89
C GLN A 69 -13.65 -7.77 -9.52
N HIS A 70 -12.82 -7.63 -8.48
CA HIS A 70 -13.22 -7.19 -7.15
C HIS A 70 -13.11 -5.67 -6.97
N GLY A 71 -12.97 -4.90 -8.06
CA GLY A 71 -12.89 -3.44 -8.02
C GLY A 71 -11.55 -2.88 -7.52
N ILE A 72 -10.53 -3.73 -7.39
CA ILE A 72 -9.20 -3.34 -6.91
C ILE A 72 -8.31 -3.03 -8.11
N GLN A 73 -7.86 -1.78 -8.22
CA GLN A 73 -6.94 -1.37 -9.30
C GLN A 73 -5.51 -1.84 -8.99
N VAL A 74 -4.77 -2.28 -10.01
CA VAL A 74 -3.40 -2.78 -9.84
C VAL A 74 -2.41 -1.87 -10.56
N HIS A 75 -1.33 -1.50 -9.87
CA HIS A 75 -0.29 -0.60 -10.35
C HIS A 75 1.08 -1.30 -10.34
N ASP A 76 1.74 -1.39 -11.49
CA ASP A 76 3.02 -2.07 -11.67
C ASP A 76 4.21 -1.09 -11.62
N TRP A 77 4.64 -0.74 -10.42
CA TRP A 77 5.72 0.23 -10.21
C TRP A 77 6.99 -0.45 -9.73
N THR A 78 7.58 -1.22 -10.63
CA THR A 78 8.75 -2.03 -10.31
C THR A 78 10.04 -1.20 -10.26
N PHE A 79 10.90 -1.48 -9.29
CA PHE A 79 12.26 -0.92 -9.21
C PHE A 79 13.21 -1.90 -8.54
N SER A 80 14.53 -1.75 -8.70
CA SER A 80 15.52 -2.71 -8.20
C SER A 80 15.54 -2.84 -6.67
N ASP A 81 15.88 -4.03 -6.16
CA ASP A 81 15.97 -4.23 -4.70
C ASP A 81 17.16 -3.46 -4.11
N GLY A 82 16.95 -2.86 -2.93
CA GLY A 82 17.93 -2.01 -2.25
C GLY A 82 18.27 -0.69 -2.97
N ALA A 83 17.72 -0.45 -4.16
CA ALA A 83 17.84 0.83 -4.85
C ALA A 83 16.73 1.79 -4.38
N PRO A 84 16.95 3.12 -4.48
CA PRO A 84 15.89 4.09 -4.29
C PRO A 84 14.82 3.95 -5.38
N PRO A 85 13.54 4.24 -5.08
CA PRO A 85 12.51 4.28 -6.11
C PRO A 85 12.83 5.36 -7.14
N PRO A 86 12.63 5.10 -8.46
CA PRO A 86 12.77 6.10 -9.50
C PRO A 86 11.85 7.31 -9.27
N LYS A 87 12.23 8.49 -9.77
CA LYS A 87 11.44 9.72 -9.58
C LYS A 87 10.00 9.56 -10.07
N CYS A 88 9.80 8.96 -11.25
CA CYS A 88 8.47 8.72 -11.83
C CYS A 88 7.59 7.84 -10.93
N VAL A 89 8.13 6.76 -10.37
CA VAL A 89 7.41 5.90 -9.42
C VAL A 89 6.98 6.68 -8.18
N ILE A 90 7.83 7.60 -7.69
CA ILE A 90 7.47 8.44 -6.55
C ILE A 90 6.38 9.44 -6.95
N ASP A 91 6.46 10.04 -8.13
CA ASP A 91 5.44 10.98 -8.61
C ASP A 91 4.07 10.27 -8.72
N GLU A 92 4.00 9.14 -9.43
CA GLU A 92 2.77 8.35 -9.59
C GLU A 92 2.21 7.84 -8.25
N TRP A 93 3.08 7.45 -7.32
CA TRP A 93 2.68 7.04 -5.98
C TRP A 93 2.03 8.17 -5.19
N LEU A 94 2.63 9.37 -5.21
CA LEU A 94 2.09 10.52 -4.52
C LEU A 94 0.78 10.99 -5.16
N ASP A 95 0.69 11.00 -6.48
CA ASP A 95 -0.54 11.34 -7.20
C ASP A 95 -1.68 10.37 -6.82
N LEU A 96 -1.41 9.06 -6.75
CA LEU A 96 -2.40 8.08 -6.32
C LEU A 96 -2.89 8.33 -4.89
N ILE A 97 -1.99 8.65 -3.95
CA ILE A 97 -2.34 8.99 -2.57
C ILE A 97 -3.25 10.22 -2.54
N GLU A 98 -2.96 11.24 -3.33
CA GLU A 98 -3.80 12.44 -3.40
C GLU A 98 -5.21 12.12 -3.91
N VAL A 99 -5.28 11.35 -5.00
CA VAL A 99 -6.55 10.90 -5.61
C VAL A 99 -7.38 10.07 -4.64
N ARG A 100 -6.76 9.26 -3.78
CA ARG A 100 -7.51 8.41 -2.84
C ARG A 100 -7.85 9.07 -1.52
N PHE A 101 -7.02 10.00 -1.02
CA PHE A 101 -7.13 10.47 0.37
C PHE A 101 -7.41 11.96 0.53
N LYS A 102 -7.27 12.80 -0.51
CA LYS A 102 -7.35 14.27 -0.37
C LYS A 102 -8.53 14.94 -1.07
N HIS A 103 -9.42 14.17 -1.70
CA HIS A 103 -10.65 14.69 -2.31
C HIS A 103 -11.76 15.05 -1.30
N SER A 104 -11.56 14.82 0.00
CA SER A 104 -12.56 15.07 1.05
C SER A 104 -12.63 16.51 1.57
N ASP A 105 -11.65 17.36 1.27
CA ASP A 105 -11.49 18.63 2.02
C ASP A 105 -12.06 19.87 1.28
N LYS A 106 -12.56 19.73 0.04
CA LYS A 106 -12.95 20.89 -0.77
C LYS A 106 -14.43 21.13 -0.98
N ASP A 107 -15.31 20.17 -0.71
CA ASP A 107 -16.74 20.37 -0.88
C ASP A 107 -17.50 19.73 0.28
N THR A 108 -17.87 20.57 1.25
CA THR A 108 -19.09 20.58 2.08
C THR A 108 -18.79 20.85 3.56
N ASP A 109 -19.30 22.00 4.02
CA ASP A 109 -19.58 22.35 5.42
C ASP A 109 -20.74 21.47 5.97
N ASP A 110 -20.80 20.21 5.55
CA ASP A 110 -21.86 19.28 5.89
C ASP A 110 -21.34 18.32 6.96
N HIS A 111 -21.51 18.76 8.21
CA HIS A 111 -21.28 17.95 9.41
C HIS A 111 -22.06 16.63 9.43
N PHE A 112 -22.96 16.38 8.47
CA PHE A 112 -23.71 15.13 8.34
C PHE A 112 -22.89 13.96 7.76
N TYR A 113 -21.93 14.22 6.85
CA TYR A 113 -21.12 13.15 6.21
C TYR A 113 -19.96 12.63 7.07
N ASN A 114 -19.59 13.33 8.15
CA ASN A 114 -18.43 12.98 8.97
C ASN A 114 -18.70 11.91 10.06
N VAL A 115 -19.94 11.47 10.24
CA VAL A 115 -20.32 10.57 11.35
C VAL A 115 -20.52 9.12 10.90
N LEU A 116 -20.81 8.85 9.62
CA LEU A 116 -21.26 7.51 9.20
C LEU A 116 -20.22 6.59 8.54
N ASP A 117 -18.98 7.02 8.24
CA ASP A 117 -18.09 6.09 7.53
C ASP A 117 -16.59 6.14 7.88
N LYS A 118 -16.28 5.97 9.17
CA LYS A 118 -14.92 5.55 9.55
C LYS A 118 -14.58 4.12 9.08
N GLN A 119 -15.57 3.33 8.64
CA GLN A 119 -15.41 1.92 8.29
C GLN A 119 -15.11 1.66 6.81
N GLN A 120 -15.37 2.60 5.90
CA GLN A 120 -15.08 2.45 4.46
C GLN A 120 -14.09 3.50 3.92
N GLN A 121 -13.13 3.95 4.73
CA GLN A 121 -12.06 4.79 4.19
C GLN A 121 -11.16 3.95 3.29
N PRO A 122 -10.74 4.45 2.11
CA PRO A 122 -9.94 3.67 1.19
C PRO A 122 -8.62 3.26 1.83
N CYS A 123 -8.03 2.19 1.32
CA CYS A 123 -6.72 1.72 1.71
C CYS A 123 -5.92 1.37 0.45
N ILE A 124 -4.63 1.68 0.44
CA ILE A 124 -3.76 1.24 -0.66
C ILE A 124 -2.87 0.10 -0.15
N ALA A 125 -2.99 -1.07 -0.76
CA ALA A 125 -2.09 -2.17 -0.49
C ALA A 125 -0.80 -2.02 -1.31
N ALA A 126 0.33 -2.38 -0.73
CA ALA A 126 1.60 -2.42 -1.44
C ALA A 126 2.37 -3.69 -1.09
N HIS A 127 2.97 -4.33 -2.09
CA HIS A 127 3.84 -5.48 -1.88
C HIS A 127 5.06 -5.47 -2.79
N CYS A 128 6.06 -6.24 -2.37
CA CYS A 128 7.21 -6.63 -3.19
C CYS A 128 7.19 -8.16 -3.25
N VAL A 129 8.23 -8.82 -2.70
CA VAL A 129 8.28 -10.28 -2.50
C VAL A 129 7.74 -10.65 -1.11
N ALA A 130 8.57 -10.53 -0.07
CA ALA A 130 8.15 -10.72 1.32
C ALA A 130 7.61 -9.42 1.98
N GLY A 131 7.32 -8.39 1.20
CA GLY A 131 6.83 -7.10 1.74
C GLY A 131 7.80 -6.39 2.72
N LEU A 132 9.10 -6.73 2.74
CA LEU A 132 10.07 -6.16 3.70
C LEU A 132 10.96 -5.05 3.10
N GLY A 133 11.10 -4.98 1.78
CA GLY A 133 11.99 -4.03 1.11
C GLY A 133 11.25 -2.84 0.52
N ARG A 134 10.92 -2.94 -0.77
CA ARG A 134 10.45 -1.84 -1.63
C ARG A 134 9.13 -1.20 -1.18
N ALA A 135 8.14 -2.02 -0.83
CA ALA A 135 6.83 -1.53 -0.40
C ALA A 135 6.90 -0.65 0.87
N PRO A 136 7.60 -1.07 1.95
CA PRO A 136 7.89 -0.19 3.09
C PRO A 136 8.56 1.15 2.73
N VAL A 137 9.40 1.21 1.70
CA VAL A 137 10.06 2.46 1.27
C VAL A 137 9.05 3.45 0.68
N LEU A 138 8.11 2.99 -0.17
CA LEU A 138 7.04 3.86 -0.69
C LEU A 138 6.14 4.36 0.43
N VAL A 139 5.77 3.48 1.37
CA VAL A 139 4.97 3.87 2.54
C VAL A 139 5.72 4.91 3.40
N ALA A 140 7.04 4.73 3.61
CA ALA A 140 7.85 5.71 4.35
C ALA A 140 7.85 7.08 3.66
N ILE A 141 8.01 7.12 2.33
CA ILE A 141 7.92 8.37 1.55
C ILE A 141 6.56 9.05 1.77
N ALA A 142 5.46 8.30 1.73
CA ALA A 142 4.12 8.84 1.96
C ALA A 142 3.97 9.44 3.37
N LEU A 143 4.47 8.75 4.41
CA LEU A 143 4.47 9.26 5.78
C LEU A 143 5.29 10.53 5.91
N ILE A 144 6.45 10.58 5.25
CA ILE A 144 7.32 11.76 5.24
C ILE A 144 6.58 12.92 4.57
N GLU A 145 5.99 12.73 3.38
CA GLU A 145 5.21 13.76 2.69
C GLU A 145 4.02 14.26 3.53
N GLU A 146 3.42 13.39 4.35
CA GLU A 146 2.35 13.76 5.28
C GLU A 146 2.81 14.44 6.58
N GLY A 147 4.11 14.66 6.81
CA GLY A 147 4.55 15.41 7.98
C GLY A 147 5.42 14.65 8.97
N MET A 148 5.68 13.36 8.75
CA MET A 148 6.56 12.58 9.61
C MET A 148 8.03 12.89 9.30
N GLU A 149 8.89 12.86 10.32
CA GLU A 149 10.33 12.93 10.09
C GLU A 149 10.85 11.61 9.49
N PRO A 150 11.91 11.63 8.65
CA PRO A 150 12.37 10.43 7.97
C PRO A 150 12.72 9.27 8.92
N LEU A 151 13.47 9.54 9.98
CA LEU A 151 13.85 8.51 10.97
C LEU A 151 12.63 7.96 11.71
N ASP A 152 11.68 8.83 12.06
CA ASP A 152 10.45 8.44 12.73
C ASP A 152 9.57 7.56 11.82
N SER A 153 9.52 7.85 10.52
CA SER A 153 8.80 7.02 9.54
C SER A 153 9.34 5.60 9.46
N ILE A 154 10.66 5.45 9.50
CA ILE A 154 11.33 4.15 9.48
C ILE A 154 11.06 3.41 10.79
N ALA A 155 11.19 4.10 11.93
CA ALA A 155 10.94 3.53 13.26
C ALA A 155 9.48 3.07 13.41
N PHE A 156 8.53 3.89 12.94
CA PHE A 156 7.10 3.58 12.97
C PHE A 156 6.78 2.34 12.15
N ILE A 157 7.24 2.26 10.90
CA ILE A 157 7.02 1.08 10.06
C ILE A 157 7.68 -0.17 10.68
N ARG A 158 8.91 -0.06 11.19
CA ARG A 158 9.61 -1.19 11.83
C ARG A 158 8.95 -1.68 13.12
N SER A 159 8.28 -0.78 13.86
CA SER A 159 7.50 -1.16 15.04
C SER A 159 6.33 -2.08 14.70
N LEU A 160 5.74 -1.90 13.51
CA LEU A 160 4.60 -2.69 13.00
C LEU A 160 5.05 -3.90 12.16
N ARG A 161 6.17 -3.78 11.44
CA ARG A 161 6.75 -4.81 10.57
C ARG A 161 8.27 -4.89 10.77
N LYS A 162 8.68 -5.69 11.75
CA LYS A 162 10.09 -5.89 12.11
C LYS A 162 10.93 -6.33 10.91
N GLY A 163 12.16 -5.82 10.81
CA GLY A 163 13.09 -6.16 9.74
C GLY A 163 12.78 -5.52 8.38
N SER A 164 11.76 -4.66 8.29
CA SER A 164 11.52 -3.86 7.09
C SER A 164 12.60 -2.77 6.90
N ILE A 165 12.83 -2.40 5.65
CA ILE A 165 13.78 -1.36 5.19
C ILE A 165 15.23 -1.76 5.50
N ASN A 166 16.04 -2.01 4.47
CA ASN A 166 17.46 -2.32 4.67
C ASN A 166 18.34 -1.06 4.83
N ASN A 167 19.62 -1.22 5.16
CA ASN A 167 20.53 -0.09 5.42
C ASN A 167 20.73 0.85 4.21
N ARG A 168 20.67 0.36 2.97
CA ARG A 168 20.77 1.21 1.77
C ARG A 168 19.53 2.09 1.63
N GLN A 169 18.36 1.50 1.83
CA GLN A 169 17.06 2.20 1.79
C GLN A 169 16.91 3.18 2.94
N LEU A 170 17.40 2.82 4.14
CA LEU A 170 17.42 3.70 5.30
C LEU A 170 18.24 4.97 5.01
N LYS A 171 19.46 4.84 4.48
CA LYS A 171 20.28 5.98 4.07
C LYS A 171 19.61 6.87 3.02
N TYR A 172 18.87 6.26 2.10
CA TYR A 172 18.10 7.03 1.13
C TYR A 172 16.98 7.83 1.82
N LEU A 173 16.18 7.18 2.67
CA LEU A 173 15.07 7.81 3.37
C LEU A 173 15.55 8.92 4.32
N GLU A 174 16.65 8.73 5.03
CA GLU A 174 17.28 9.77 5.87
C GLU A 174 17.54 11.09 5.13
N ASN A 175 17.86 11.00 3.84
CA ASN A 175 18.14 12.15 2.99
C ASN A 175 16.93 12.59 2.15
N TYR A 176 15.80 11.87 2.24
CA TYR A 176 14.60 12.22 1.51
C TYR A 176 14.01 13.51 2.09
N LYS A 177 13.77 14.49 1.21
CA LYS A 177 13.13 15.75 1.57
C LYS A 177 11.76 15.79 0.94
N ARG A 178 10.76 16.23 1.72
CA ARG A 178 9.42 16.53 1.22
C ARG A 178 9.50 17.40 -0.01
N ARG A 179 8.76 17.03 -1.03
CA ARG A 179 8.75 17.79 -2.29
C ARG A 179 7.88 19.03 -2.10
N LYS A 180 8.41 20.21 -2.46
CA LYS A 180 7.57 21.41 -2.60
C LYS A 180 6.64 21.14 -3.78
N ARG A 181 5.34 20.97 -3.51
CA ARG A 181 4.33 20.77 -4.57
C ARG A 181 4.36 21.99 -5.49
N SER A 182 4.85 21.83 -6.71
CA SER A 182 4.44 22.71 -7.80
C SER A 182 2.99 22.36 -8.05
N SER A 183 2.07 23.27 -7.78
CA SER A 183 0.72 23.18 -8.34
C SER A 183 0.88 22.94 -9.84
N VAL A 184 0.58 21.72 -10.30
CA VAL A 184 0.62 21.43 -11.73
C VAL A 184 -0.49 22.27 -12.35
N SER A 185 -0.06 23.39 -12.94
CA SER A 185 -0.83 24.10 -13.94
C SER A 185 -1.14 23.11 -15.05
N CYS A 186 -2.42 22.96 -15.34
CA CYS A 186 -2.97 22.27 -16.48
C CYS A 186 -2.11 22.50 -17.74
N CYS A 187 -1.60 21.43 -18.34
CA CYS A 187 -1.08 21.45 -19.71
C CYS A 187 -1.98 20.57 -20.55
N ILE A 188 -3.03 21.18 -21.10
CA ILE A 188 -3.71 20.71 -22.30
C ILE A 188 -2.72 20.86 -23.45
N SER A 189 -2.49 19.80 -24.21
CA SER A 189 -2.00 19.85 -25.59
C SER A 189 -2.52 18.63 -26.33
#